data_AF-A0A954ZHF1-F1
#
_entry.id   AF-A0A954ZHF1-F1
#
_cell.length_a   1.000
_cell.length_b   1.000
_cell.length_c   1.000
_cell.angle_alpha   90.00
_cell.angle_beta   90.00
_cell.angle_gamma   90.00
#
_symmetry.space_group_name_H-M   'P 1'
#
loop_
_entity.id
_entity.type
_entity.pdbx_description
1 polymer ?
#
loop_
_entity_poly.entity_id
_entity_poly.type
_entity_poly.pdbx_seq_one_letter_code
_entity_poly.pdbx_strand_id
1 'polypeptide(L)'
;MDVPQPYPGQELNLGKLNLTLGWLRQYDESLDAWQSLLQTANVTLESLRVRGYHREAAAELRDALHPVATSERAQRVADDLVKFVQEQSEQARPGERLPASTEVLESLIGKGKRLEGQQSQGGFTKSVLAMAAAVTRPTQEFIARAFAAVKTTDVVRWVRDKLGVSFGAQRQAALPSTKKGTKLAQTLSQEIQPF
;
A
#
# COMPACT_ATOMS: atom_id res chain seq x y z
N MET A 1 -31.85 -18.21 -0.41
CA MET A 1 -31.63 -18.58 -1.82
C MET A 1 -32.52 -17.73 -2.72
N ASP A 2 -31.92 -16.96 -3.62
CA ASP A 2 -32.65 -16.16 -4.61
C ASP A 2 -33.46 -17.04 -5.58
N VAL A 3 -34.59 -16.51 -6.05
CA VAL A 3 -35.38 -17.16 -7.09
C VAL A 3 -34.51 -17.27 -8.35
N PRO A 4 -34.33 -18.47 -8.94
CA PRO A 4 -33.51 -18.65 -10.13
C PRO A 4 -33.99 -17.72 -11.26
N GLN A 5 -33.11 -16.83 -11.70
CA GLN A 5 -33.37 -15.89 -12.78
C GLN A 5 -33.14 -16.60 -14.12
N PRO A 6 -34.11 -16.63 -15.05
CA PRO A 6 -33.88 -17.18 -16.38
C PRO A 6 -32.87 -16.33 -17.15
N TYR A 7 -32.04 -16.98 -17.97
CA TYR A 7 -31.30 -16.27 -19.02
C TYR A 7 -32.29 -15.70 -20.05
N PRO A 8 -32.06 -14.48 -20.59
CA PRO A 8 -32.95 -13.89 -21.57
C PRO A 8 -33.19 -14.83 -22.78
N GLY A 9 -34.46 -15.17 -23.04
CA GLY A 9 -34.84 -16.05 -24.14
C GLY A 9 -34.93 -17.55 -23.83
N GLN A 10 -34.73 -17.97 -22.57
CA GLN A 10 -34.95 -19.35 -22.14
C GLN A 10 -36.10 -19.46 -21.13
N GLU A 11 -37.00 -20.43 -21.36
CA GLU A 11 -38.01 -20.80 -20.37
C GLU A 11 -37.39 -21.64 -19.24
N LEU A 12 -37.60 -21.19 -18.00
CA LEU A 12 -37.12 -21.89 -16.81
C LEU A 12 -38.08 -23.01 -16.42
N ASN A 13 -37.70 -24.27 -16.67
CA ASN A 13 -38.49 -25.41 -16.20
C ASN A 13 -38.16 -25.73 -14.73
N LEU A 14 -38.94 -25.15 -13.82
CA LEU A 14 -38.80 -25.33 -12.37
C LEU A 14 -38.91 -26.79 -11.92
N GLY A 15 -39.74 -27.61 -12.60
CA GLY A 15 -39.91 -29.03 -12.28
C GLY A 15 -38.64 -29.84 -12.54
N LYS A 16 -38.03 -29.66 -13.73
CA LYS A 16 -36.76 -30.29 -14.10
C LYS A 16 -35.60 -29.80 -13.22
N LEU A 17 -35.59 -28.50 -12.91
CA LEU A 17 -34.60 -27.89 -12.01
C LEU A 17 -34.68 -28.52 -10.62
N ASN A 18 -35.87 -28.68 -10.06
CA ASN A 18 -36.04 -29.28 -8.75
C ASN A 18 -35.69 -30.78 -8.72
N LEU A 19 -35.96 -31.52 -9.80
CA LEU A 19 -35.52 -32.92 -9.91
C LEU A 19 -33.99 -33.06 -9.96
N THR A 20 -33.30 -32.14 -10.63
CA THR A 20 -31.85 -32.25 -10.88
C THR A 20 -31.02 -31.59 -9.78
N LEU A 21 -31.48 -30.47 -9.23
CA LEU A 21 -30.76 -29.63 -8.27
C LEU A 21 -31.48 -29.47 -6.92
N GLY A 22 -32.65 -30.08 -6.73
CA GLY A 22 -33.39 -29.97 -5.46
C GLY A 22 -32.63 -30.52 -4.26
N TRP A 23 -31.68 -31.44 -4.49
CA TRP A 23 -30.79 -31.96 -3.46
C TRP A 23 -29.91 -30.87 -2.83
N LEU A 24 -29.61 -29.77 -3.54
CA LEU A 24 -28.81 -28.66 -3.00
C LEU A 24 -29.49 -27.95 -1.82
N ARG A 25 -30.82 -27.97 -1.74
CA ARG A 25 -31.55 -27.35 -0.63
C ARG A 25 -31.22 -27.99 0.72
N GLN A 26 -30.78 -29.25 0.71
CA GLN A 26 -30.30 -29.94 1.93
C GLN A 26 -29.04 -29.30 2.50
N TYR A 27 -28.35 -28.48 1.70
CA TYR A 27 -27.13 -27.77 2.08
C TYR A 27 -27.38 -26.30 2.38
N ASP A 28 -28.60 -25.77 2.29
CA ASP A 28 -28.89 -24.34 2.49
C ASP A 28 -28.31 -23.82 3.82
N GLU A 29 -28.59 -24.51 4.94
CA GLU A 29 -28.04 -24.13 6.25
C GLU A 29 -26.51 -24.21 6.30
N SER A 30 -25.92 -25.20 5.63
CA SER A 30 -24.46 -25.35 5.57
C SER A 30 -23.83 -24.23 4.74
N LEU A 31 -24.45 -23.87 3.62
CA LEU A 31 -24.01 -22.79 2.74
C LEU A 31 -24.11 -21.44 3.44
N ASP A 32 -25.20 -21.18 4.17
CA ASP A 32 -25.37 -19.96 4.96
C ASP A 32 -24.29 -19.87 6.06
N ALA A 33 -23.99 -20.98 6.74
CA ALA A 33 -22.92 -21.01 7.74
C ALA A 33 -21.52 -20.75 7.12
N TRP A 34 -21.24 -21.33 5.94
CA TRP A 34 -20.01 -21.07 5.19
C TRP A 34 -19.92 -19.62 4.71
N GLN A 35 -21.02 -19.07 4.20
CA GLN A 35 -21.09 -17.68 3.79
C GLN A 35 -20.80 -16.76 4.96
N SER A 36 -21.39 -17.01 6.13
CA SER A 36 -21.13 -16.26 7.35
C SER A 36 -19.65 -16.27 7.76
N LEU A 37 -18.98 -17.43 7.68
CA LEU A 37 -17.54 -17.54 7.93
C LEU A 37 -16.70 -16.72 6.94
N LEU A 38 -17.01 -16.82 5.64
CA LEU A 38 -16.29 -16.08 4.60
C LEU A 38 -16.48 -14.56 4.76
N GLN A 39 -17.69 -14.12 5.06
CA GLN A 39 -17.97 -12.70 5.31
C GLN A 39 -17.23 -12.20 6.55
N THR A 40 -17.19 -12.99 7.63
CA THR A 40 -16.42 -12.66 8.85
C THR A 40 -14.93 -12.47 8.54
N ALA A 41 -14.34 -13.37 7.73
CA ALA A 41 -12.95 -13.25 7.31
C ALA A 41 -12.71 -12.01 6.41
N ASN A 42 -13.59 -11.78 5.43
CA ASN A 42 -13.48 -10.65 4.51
C ASN A 42 -13.56 -9.30 5.24
N VAL A 43 -14.56 -9.11 6.10
CA VAL A 43 -14.71 -7.86 6.89
C VAL A 43 -13.49 -7.62 7.78
N THR A 44 -12.94 -8.68 8.37
CA THR A 44 -11.71 -8.57 9.17
C THR A 44 -10.53 -8.10 8.32
N LEU A 45 -10.30 -8.74 7.17
CA LEU A 45 -9.20 -8.39 6.28
C LEU A 45 -9.34 -6.96 5.75
N GLU A 46 -10.52 -6.55 5.29
CA GLU A 46 -10.78 -5.21 4.79
C GLU A 46 -10.55 -4.14 5.87
N SER A 47 -11.05 -4.39 7.08
CA SER A 47 -10.89 -3.49 8.22
C SER A 47 -9.41 -3.27 8.54
N LEU A 48 -8.65 -4.37 8.68
CA LEU A 48 -7.24 -4.33 9.03
C LEU A 48 -6.35 -3.77 7.92
N ARG A 49 -6.68 -4.04 6.66
CA ARG A 49 -6.00 -3.47 5.48
C ARG A 49 -6.02 -1.95 5.45
N VAL A 50 -7.16 -1.37 5.79
CA VAL A 50 -7.37 0.08 5.69
C VAL A 50 -6.96 0.80 6.97
N ARG A 51 -7.33 0.24 8.13
CA ARG A 51 -7.19 0.93 9.43
C ARG A 51 -5.96 0.52 10.22
N GLY A 52 -5.40 -0.65 9.96
CA GLY A 52 -4.29 -1.23 10.72
C GLY A 52 -4.65 -1.52 12.18
N TYR A 53 -3.65 -1.97 12.95
CA TYR A 53 -3.78 -2.13 14.40
C TYR A 53 -3.65 -0.78 15.10
N HIS A 54 -4.57 -0.51 16.03
CA HIS A 54 -4.65 0.72 16.82
C HIS A 54 -5.59 0.50 18.01
N ARG A 55 -5.58 1.40 19.00
CA ARG A 55 -6.25 1.18 20.30
C ARG A 55 -7.72 0.79 20.19
N GLU A 56 -8.43 1.34 19.23
CA GLU A 56 -9.87 1.13 19.02
C GLU A 56 -10.17 -0.02 18.03
N ALA A 57 -9.15 -0.61 17.41
CA ALA A 57 -9.31 -1.57 16.30
C ALA A 57 -10.19 -2.77 16.66
N ALA A 58 -10.03 -3.31 17.88
CA ALA A 58 -10.78 -4.48 18.32
C ALA A 58 -12.27 -4.17 18.53
N ALA A 59 -12.59 -3.00 19.09
CA ALA A 59 -13.97 -2.55 19.26
C ALA A 59 -14.62 -2.28 17.89
N GLU A 60 -13.92 -1.54 17.02
CA GLU A 60 -14.39 -1.26 15.66
C GLU A 60 -14.58 -2.54 14.83
N LEU A 61 -13.72 -3.55 15.02
CA LEU A 61 -13.85 -4.84 14.37
C LEU A 61 -15.04 -5.63 14.91
N ARG A 62 -15.24 -5.66 16.24
CA ARG A 62 -16.38 -6.34 16.86
C ARG A 62 -17.71 -5.82 16.31
N ASP A 63 -17.85 -4.50 16.23
CA ASP A 63 -19.05 -3.86 15.68
C ASP A 63 -19.26 -4.21 14.21
N ALA A 64 -18.18 -4.25 13.42
CA ALA A 64 -18.24 -4.62 12.01
C ALA A 64 -18.57 -6.12 11.78
N LEU A 65 -18.17 -7.01 12.70
CA LEU A 65 -18.41 -8.45 12.59
C LEU A 65 -19.81 -8.86 13.07
N HIS A 66 -20.42 -8.12 14.00
CA HIS A 66 -21.76 -8.40 14.52
C HIS A 66 -22.82 -8.68 13.44
N PRO A 67 -22.95 -7.90 12.35
CA PRO A 67 -23.97 -8.17 11.32
C PRO A 67 -23.66 -9.36 10.39
N VAL A 68 -22.41 -9.85 10.33
CA VAL A 68 -21.99 -10.89 9.37
C VAL A 68 -21.69 -12.25 10.01
N ALA A 69 -21.35 -12.28 11.29
CA ALA A 69 -21.12 -13.48 12.08
C ALA A 69 -22.45 -14.07 12.58
N THR A 70 -23.30 -14.51 11.66
CA THR A 70 -24.64 -15.02 11.92
C THR A 70 -24.68 -16.48 12.39
N SER A 71 -23.67 -17.29 12.06
CA SER A 71 -23.58 -18.68 12.53
C SER A 71 -22.73 -18.83 13.79
N GLU A 72 -22.99 -19.83 14.63
CA GLU A 72 -22.19 -20.10 15.85
C GLU A 72 -20.70 -20.31 15.57
N ARG A 73 -20.38 -20.93 14.42
CA ARG A 73 -18.99 -21.12 14.00
C ARG A 73 -18.35 -19.77 13.65
N ALA A 74 -19.06 -18.92 12.92
CA ALA A 74 -18.58 -17.58 12.58
C ALA A 74 -18.42 -16.69 13.80
N GLN A 75 -19.33 -16.79 14.79
CA GLN A 75 -19.22 -16.05 16.05
C GLN A 75 -17.96 -16.43 16.84
N ARG A 76 -17.67 -17.72 16.96
CA ARG A 76 -16.42 -18.19 17.59
C ARG A 76 -15.18 -17.64 16.89
N VAL A 77 -15.16 -17.72 15.55
CA VAL A 77 -14.06 -17.15 14.74
C VAL A 77 -13.97 -15.63 14.93
N ALA A 78 -15.11 -14.93 14.97
CA ALA A 78 -15.14 -13.49 15.20
C ALA A 78 -14.56 -13.11 16.56
N ASP A 79 -14.89 -13.84 17.63
CA ASP A 79 -14.33 -13.60 18.97
C ASP A 79 -12.81 -13.86 19.01
N ASP A 80 -12.34 -14.94 18.37
CA ASP A 80 -10.90 -15.23 18.26
C ASP A 80 -10.16 -14.13 17.49
N LEU A 81 -10.74 -13.65 16.38
CA LEU A 81 -10.18 -12.57 15.58
C LEU A 81 -10.16 -11.24 16.33
N VAL A 82 -11.24 -10.89 17.04
CA VAL A 82 -11.28 -9.68 17.87
C VAL A 82 -10.24 -9.74 18.98
N LYS A 83 -10.09 -10.90 19.63
CA LYS A 83 -9.06 -11.10 20.64
C LYS A 83 -7.65 -10.95 20.05
N PHE A 84 -7.39 -11.56 18.90
CA PHE A 84 -6.12 -11.42 18.21
C PHE A 84 -5.82 -9.96 17.86
N VAL A 85 -6.80 -9.23 17.33
CA VAL A 85 -6.65 -7.80 16.99
C VAL A 85 -6.42 -6.95 18.22
N GLN A 86 -7.05 -7.27 19.35
CA GLN A 86 -6.80 -6.61 20.63
C GLN A 86 -5.33 -6.78 21.04
N GLU A 87 -4.83 -8.01 21.07
CA GLU A 87 -3.43 -8.32 21.44
C GLU A 87 -2.42 -7.62 20.53
N GLN A 88 -2.66 -7.59 19.21
CA GLN A 88 -1.78 -6.88 18.29
C GLN A 88 -1.85 -5.35 18.47
N SER A 89 -3.02 -4.83 18.81
CA SER A 89 -3.23 -3.39 18.99
C SER A 89 -2.62 -2.81 20.26
N GLU A 90 -2.34 -3.64 21.27
CA GLU A 90 -1.63 -3.23 22.48
C GLU A 90 -0.19 -2.77 22.21
N GLN A 91 0.40 -3.20 21.09
CA GLN A 91 1.72 -2.77 20.65
C GLN A 91 1.73 -1.33 20.12
N ALA A 92 0.56 -0.78 19.76
CA ALA A 92 0.43 0.56 19.21
C ALA A 92 0.42 1.64 20.32
N ARG A 93 1.21 2.69 20.12
CA ARG A 93 1.18 3.88 20.99
C ARG A 93 -0.14 4.65 20.81
N PRO A 94 -0.53 5.49 21.78
CA PRO A 94 -1.67 6.40 21.59
C PRO A 94 -1.53 7.24 20.31
N GLY A 95 -2.54 7.18 19.43
CA GLY A 95 -2.55 7.88 18.15
C GLY A 95 -1.71 7.23 17.04
N GLU A 96 -1.05 6.10 17.31
CA GLU A 96 -0.30 5.33 16.32
C GLU A 96 -1.20 4.30 15.63
N ARG A 97 -0.88 4.00 14.37
CA ARG A 97 -1.48 2.92 13.60
C ARG A 97 -0.37 2.05 13.02
N LEU A 98 -0.45 0.75 13.25
CA LEU A 98 0.53 -0.22 12.76
C LEU A 98 -0.03 -0.96 11.53
N PRO A 99 0.79 -1.24 10.51
CA PRO A 99 0.35 -2.01 9.35
C PRO A 99 -0.03 -3.43 9.79
N ALA A 100 -1.20 -3.91 9.33
CA ALA A 100 -1.66 -5.24 9.70
C ALA A 100 -1.03 -6.38 8.89
N SER A 101 -0.44 -6.06 7.74
CA SER A 101 0.13 -7.01 6.78
C SER A 101 1.27 -6.38 5.99
N THR A 102 2.15 -7.23 5.44
CA THR A 102 3.25 -6.81 4.56
C THR A 102 2.74 -6.21 3.24
N GLU A 103 1.50 -6.49 2.84
CA GLU A 103 0.90 -5.95 1.61
C GLU A 103 0.92 -4.41 1.59
N VAL A 104 0.81 -3.77 2.77
CA VAL A 104 0.90 -2.31 2.92
C VAL A 104 2.31 -1.82 2.60
N LEU A 105 3.34 -2.55 3.06
CA LEU A 105 4.74 -2.24 2.80
C LEU A 105 5.10 -2.50 1.33
N GLU A 106 4.60 -3.58 0.74
CA GLU A 106 4.78 -3.90 -0.68
C GLU A 106 4.13 -2.84 -1.57
N SER A 107 2.92 -2.40 -1.22
CA SER A 107 2.23 -1.29 -1.89
C SER A 107 3.02 0.02 -1.78
N LEU A 108 3.57 0.31 -0.60
CA LEU A 108 4.43 1.47 -0.39
C LEU A 108 5.71 1.42 -1.25
N ILE A 109 6.37 0.27 -1.32
CA ILE A 109 7.53 0.04 -2.19
C ILE A 109 7.15 0.24 -3.65
N GLY A 110 6.01 -0.30 -4.08
CA GLY A 110 5.46 -0.08 -5.42
C GLY A 110 5.23 1.40 -5.72
N LYS A 111 4.67 2.16 -4.76
CA LYS A 111 4.49 3.62 -4.86
C LYS A 111 5.83 4.34 -4.94
N GLY A 112 6.83 3.92 -4.16
CA GLY A 112 8.20 4.43 -4.22
C GLY A 112 8.83 4.27 -5.60
N LYS A 113 8.78 3.07 -6.17
CA LYS A 113 9.26 2.81 -7.53
C LYS A 113 8.58 3.70 -8.57
N ARG A 114 7.26 3.94 -8.44
CA ARG A 114 6.53 4.87 -9.33
C ARG A 114 6.99 6.32 -9.17
N LEU A 115 7.26 6.77 -7.93
CA LEU A 115 7.78 8.12 -7.66
C LEU A 115 9.20 8.32 -8.20
N GLU A 116 10.02 7.27 -8.20
CA GLU A 116 11.39 7.29 -8.75
C GLU A 116 11.43 7.25 -10.28
N GLY A 117 10.42 6.67 -10.92
CA GLY A 117 10.32 6.58 -12.38
C GLY A 117 11.53 5.91 -13.02
N GLN A 118 12.05 6.48 -14.12
CA GLN A 118 13.20 5.96 -14.86
C GLN A 118 14.55 6.08 -14.13
N GLN A 119 14.61 6.76 -12.97
CA GLN A 119 15.84 6.88 -12.16
C GLN A 119 16.12 5.62 -11.30
N SER A 120 15.25 4.60 -11.37
CA SER A 120 15.32 3.35 -10.60
C SER A 120 16.52 2.45 -10.90
N GLN A 121 17.33 2.76 -11.92
CA GLN A 121 18.47 1.94 -12.35
C GLN A 121 19.75 2.14 -11.49
N GLY A 122 19.76 3.08 -10.54
CA GLY A 122 20.98 3.52 -9.82
C GLY A 122 20.99 3.37 -8.29
N GLY A 123 20.00 2.69 -7.70
CA GLY A 123 19.86 2.55 -6.24
C GLY A 123 19.04 3.65 -5.56
N PHE A 124 18.79 3.50 -4.26
CA PHE A 124 17.97 4.45 -3.48
C PHE A 124 18.62 5.83 -3.41
N THR A 125 17.87 6.86 -3.78
CA THR A 125 18.27 8.26 -3.62
C THR A 125 17.49 8.92 -2.48
N LYS A 126 17.59 10.24 -2.32
CA LYS A 126 16.72 11.03 -1.43
C LYS A 126 15.22 10.81 -1.67
N SER A 127 14.82 10.23 -2.82
CA SER A 127 13.47 9.77 -3.14
C SER A 127 12.85 8.85 -2.10
N VAL A 128 13.65 8.09 -1.35
CA VAL A 128 13.14 7.24 -0.25
C VAL A 128 12.38 8.07 0.81
N LEU A 129 12.76 9.34 1.01
CA LEU A 129 12.05 10.23 1.92
C LEU A 129 10.66 10.61 1.38
N ALA A 130 10.47 10.61 0.05
CA ALA A 130 9.15 10.80 -0.55
C ALA A 130 8.24 9.60 -0.30
N MET A 131 8.78 8.38 -0.17
CA MET A 131 8.00 7.21 0.27
C MET A 131 7.52 7.38 1.71
N ALA A 132 8.41 7.79 2.62
CA ALA A 132 8.04 8.07 4.00
C ALA A 132 6.98 9.19 4.09
N ALA A 133 7.11 10.24 3.29
CA ALA A 133 6.11 11.30 3.22
C ALA A 133 4.75 10.81 2.70
N ALA A 134 4.74 9.83 1.78
CA ALA A 134 3.53 9.32 1.14
C ALA A 134 2.56 8.56 2.06
N VAL A 135 2.98 8.23 3.29
CA VAL A 135 2.17 7.59 4.34
C VAL A 135 1.82 8.52 5.49
N THR A 136 2.20 9.80 5.40
CA THR A 136 1.82 10.81 6.40
C THR A 136 0.51 11.51 6.00
N ARG A 137 -0.17 12.13 6.98
CA ARG A 137 -1.28 13.06 6.72
C ARG A 137 -0.71 14.49 6.65
N PRO A 138 -0.57 15.09 5.46
CA PRO A 138 0.08 16.38 5.31
C PRO A 138 -0.89 17.52 5.66
N THR A 139 -1.09 17.79 6.95
CA THR A 139 -1.83 18.99 7.39
C THR A 139 -0.94 20.22 7.31
N GLN A 140 -1.53 21.42 7.28
CA GLN A 140 -0.77 22.67 7.25
C GLN A 140 0.15 22.80 8.46
N GLU A 141 -0.36 22.46 9.65
CA GLU A 141 0.38 22.47 10.91
C GLU A 141 1.53 21.47 10.88
N PHE A 142 1.29 20.28 10.33
CA PHE A 142 2.33 19.26 10.19
C PHE A 142 3.47 19.75 9.30
N ILE A 143 3.14 20.31 8.13
CA ILE A 143 4.12 20.83 7.17
C ILE A 143 4.90 22.01 7.78
N ALA A 144 4.21 22.96 8.42
CA ALA A 144 4.85 24.10 9.06
C ALA A 144 5.83 23.67 10.16
N ARG A 145 5.43 22.72 11.01
CA ARG A 145 6.29 22.15 12.04
C ARG A 145 7.48 21.40 11.44
N ALA A 146 7.28 20.65 10.35
CA ALA A 146 8.36 19.95 9.68
C ALA A 146 9.40 20.92 9.10
N PHE A 147 8.96 22.01 8.46
CA PHE A 147 9.87 23.05 7.96
C PHE A 147 10.60 23.81 9.06
N ALA A 148 9.96 24.03 10.21
CA ALA A 148 10.60 24.64 11.37
C ALA A 148 11.65 23.72 12.02
N ALA A 149 11.39 22.41 12.03
CA ALA A 149 12.24 21.42 12.71
C ALA A 149 13.41 20.91 11.86
N VAL A 150 13.25 20.80 10.54
CA VAL A 150 14.22 20.14 9.65
C VAL A 150 14.68 21.09 8.55
N LYS A 151 15.97 21.42 8.54
CA LYS A 151 16.58 22.23 7.48
C LYS A 151 17.02 21.36 6.31
N THR A 152 17.14 21.96 5.13
CA THR A 152 17.66 21.27 3.93
C THR A 152 19.05 20.66 4.16
N THR A 153 19.89 21.33 4.96
CA THR A 153 21.22 20.83 5.34
C THR A 153 21.16 19.52 6.13
N ASP A 154 20.12 19.33 6.94
CA ASP A 154 19.94 18.13 7.75
C ASP A 154 19.57 16.94 6.87
N VAL A 155 18.69 17.18 5.88
CA VAL A 155 18.31 16.17 4.88
C VAL A 155 19.51 15.74 4.05
N VAL A 156 20.32 16.69 3.55
CA VAL A 156 21.53 16.40 2.77
C VAL A 156 22.54 15.60 3.58
N ARG A 157 22.77 16.00 4.85
CA ARG A 157 23.64 15.27 5.78
C ARG A 157 23.13 13.84 6.01
N TRP A 158 21.85 13.68 6.30
CA TRP A 158 21.24 12.38 6.52
C TRP A 158 21.38 11.46 5.31
N VAL A 159 21.12 11.98 4.10
CA VAL A 159 21.26 11.22 2.84
C VAL A 159 22.71 10.72 2.68
N ARG A 160 23.69 11.61 2.89
CA ARG A 160 25.11 11.23 2.82
C ARG A 160 25.46 10.16 3.85
N ASP A 161 25.01 10.31 5.10
CA ASP A 161 25.42 9.46 6.21
C ASP A 161 24.69 8.09 6.22
N LYS A 162 23.46 8.01 5.65
CA LYS A 162 22.64 6.78 5.65
C LYS A 162 22.54 6.06 4.31
N LEU A 163 22.52 6.79 3.20
CA LEU A 163 22.43 6.20 1.85
C LEU A 163 23.79 6.15 1.15
N GLY A 164 24.75 6.99 1.57
CA GLY A 164 26.07 7.06 0.96
C GLY A 164 26.06 7.71 -0.42
N VAL A 165 27.12 7.46 -1.19
CA VAL A 165 27.29 8.00 -2.55
C VAL A 165 26.46 7.16 -3.52
N SER A 166 25.50 7.79 -4.21
CA SER A 166 24.68 7.12 -5.24
C SER A 166 25.54 6.47 -6.32
N PHE A 167 25.05 5.39 -6.94
CA PHE A 167 25.77 4.68 -8.01
C PHE A 167 26.09 5.60 -9.20
N GLY A 168 25.18 6.51 -9.56
CA GLY A 168 25.41 7.52 -10.60
C GLY A 168 26.59 8.45 -10.28
N ALA A 169 26.70 8.89 -9.02
CA ALA A 169 27.81 9.72 -8.56
C ALA A 169 29.13 8.93 -8.50
N GLN A 170 29.11 7.66 -8.10
CA GLN A 170 30.28 6.78 -8.19
C GLN A 170 30.74 6.63 -9.64
N ARG A 171 29.81 6.42 -10.58
CA ARG A 171 30.11 6.28 -12.00
C ARG A 171 30.66 7.57 -12.61
N GLN A 172 30.13 8.73 -12.23
CA GLN A 172 30.68 10.03 -12.64
C GLN A 172 32.07 10.29 -12.05
N ALA A 173 32.31 9.91 -10.78
CA ALA A 173 33.61 10.06 -10.14
C ALA A 173 34.68 9.11 -10.74
N ALA A 174 34.26 7.93 -11.21
CA ALA A 174 35.14 6.96 -11.86
C ALA A 174 35.48 7.34 -13.32
N LEU A 175 34.67 8.19 -13.96
CA LEU A 175 34.97 8.70 -15.28
C LEU A 175 35.96 9.87 -15.17
N PRO A 176 37.05 9.89 -15.95
CA PRO A 176 37.98 11.01 -15.94
C PRO A 176 37.25 12.30 -16.33
N SER A 177 37.47 13.39 -15.57
CA SER A 177 36.90 14.69 -15.90
C SER A 177 37.31 15.06 -17.32
N THR A 178 36.34 15.26 -18.22
CA THR A 178 36.61 15.80 -19.55
C THR A 178 37.31 17.14 -19.34
N LYS A 179 38.59 17.24 -19.71
CA LYS A 179 39.35 18.49 -19.61
C LYS A 179 38.49 19.59 -20.22
N LYS A 180 38.25 20.68 -19.47
CA LYS A 180 37.64 21.91 -20.00
C LYS A 180 38.32 22.21 -21.32
N GLY A 181 37.57 22.21 -22.42
CA GLY A 181 38.11 22.52 -23.74
C GLY A 181 38.84 23.86 -23.67
N THR A 182 40.15 23.82 -23.87
CA THR A 182 40.97 25.00 -24.09
C THR A 182 40.36 25.76 -25.25
N LYS A 183 40.11 27.07 -25.08
CA LYS A 183 39.62 27.97 -26.12
C LYS A 183 40.39 27.77 -27.44
N LEU A 184 39.78 27.07 -28.40
CA LEU A 184 40.21 27.00 -29.80
C LEU A 184 39.26 27.79 -30.71
N ALA A 185 38.62 28.83 -30.16
CA ALA A 185 37.71 29.71 -30.90
C ALA A 185 38.19 31.18 -30.96
N GLN A 186 39.47 31.46 -30.70
CA GLN A 186 40.02 32.83 -30.78
C GLN A 186 41.19 33.00 -31.77
N THR A 187 41.61 31.96 -32.50
CA THR A 187 42.77 32.08 -33.41
C THR A 187 42.44 31.87 -34.90
N LEU A 188 41.17 31.67 -35.27
CA LEU A 188 40.77 31.48 -36.68
C LEU A 188 40.00 32.68 -37.27
N SER A 189 40.00 33.84 -36.62
CA SER A 189 39.34 35.06 -37.12
C SER A 189 40.31 36.20 -37.47
N GLN A 190 41.62 35.93 -37.59
CA GLN A 190 42.61 36.94 -37.99
C GLN A 190 43.36 36.67 -39.31
N GLU A 191 43.09 35.57 -40.02
CA GLU A 191 43.76 35.30 -41.29
C GLU A 191 42.79 35.01 -42.44
N ILE A 192 41.80 35.87 -42.68
CA ILE A 192 41.22 36.02 -44.03
C ILE A 192 40.87 37.50 -44.23
N GLN A 193 41.79 38.28 -44.80
CA GLN A 193 41.45 39.48 -45.57
C GLN A 193 41.60 39.15 -47.06
N PRO A 194 40.58 39.40 -47.89
CA PRO A 194 40.77 39.59 -49.31
C PRO A 194 40.60 41.07 -49.69
N PHE A 195 41.45 41.49 -50.64
CA PHE A 195 41.22 42.61 -51.53
C PHE A 195 39.93 42.41 -52.34
#